data_AF-A0A932LL84-F1
#
_entry.id   AF-A0A932LL84-F1
#
_cell.length_a   1.000
_cell.length_b   1.000
_cell.length_c   1.000
_cell.angle_alpha   90.00
_cell.angle_beta   90.00
_cell.angle_gamma   90.00
#
_symmetry.space_group_name_H-M   'P 1'
#
loop_
_entity.id
_entity.type
_entity.pdbx_description
1 polymer ?
#
loop_
_entity_poly.entity_id
_entity_poly.type
_entity_poly.pdbx_seq_one_letter_code
_entity_poly.pdbx_strand_id
1 'polypeptide(L)'
;MSENAERGGRSRSVVVVLILAASMLAGTASAGKKDPTYPEEGKITATTVNQVPVTTYAQANGTTMAVKSIKYTRIYTVQTETKTYDLDCGKTPHIFSRTPGECGGTKKIQVGDSIHFRLQKGWAYIPITEINEGKEESREQKLRVVNEELKEGEAATPAKTDAKPPVTKQ
;
A
#
# COMPACT_ATOMS: atom_id res chain seq x y z
N MET A 1 16.41 -79.68 52.00
CA MET A 1 15.28 -79.22 52.83
C MET A 1 14.94 -77.84 52.31
N SER A 2 13.93 -77.77 51.43
CA SER A 2 12.63 -77.10 51.69
C SER A 2 12.82 -75.58 51.84
N GLU A 3 12.12 -74.68 51.14
CA GLU A 3 10.77 -74.76 50.57
C GLU A 3 10.57 -73.58 49.61
N ASN A 4 9.70 -73.78 48.62
CA ASN A 4 9.24 -72.78 47.65
C ASN A 4 8.36 -71.69 48.28
N ALA A 5 8.27 -70.51 47.64
CA ALA A 5 6.99 -69.83 47.42
C ALA A 5 7.06 -68.80 46.27
N GLU A 6 6.30 -69.09 45.22
CA GLU A 6 6.03 -68.24 44.06
C GLU A 6 5.05 -67.08 44.35
N ARG A 7 5.19 -65.99 43.57
CA ARG A 7 4.14 -65.23 42.83
C ARG A 7 4.75 -63.87 42.48
N GLY A 8 4.91 -63.43 41.23
CA GLY A 8 4.02 -63.55 40.08
C GLY A 8 3.30 -62.21 39.89
N GLY A 9 3.71 -61.38 38.91
CA GLY A 9 2.92 -60.20 38.54
C GLY A 9 3.61 -59.04 37.82
N ARG A 10 3.78 -59.18 36.50
CA ARG A 10 3.49 -58.18 35.45
C ARG A 10 4.06 -56.74 35.51
N SER A 11 4.93 -56.51 34.52
CA SER A 11 4.75 -55.57 33.39
C SER A 11 5.12 -54.09 33.54
N ARG A 12 5.89 -53.65 32.51
CA ARG A 12 5.98 -52.30 31.92
C ARG A 12 6.71 -51.26 32.77
N SER A 13 7.50 -50.34 32.23
CA SER A 13 8.09 -50.13 30.90
C SER A 13 8.89 -48.83 31.03
N VAL A 14 10.02 -48.77 30.32
CA VAL A 14 10.65 -47.57 29.79
C VAL A 14 11.29 -46.60 30.80
N VAL A 15 12.61 -46.74 30.90
CA VAL A 15 13.55 -45.68 31.30
C VAL A 15 13.54 -44.60 30.19
N VAL A 16 13.02 -43.41 30.47
CA VAL A 16 13.20 -42.22 29.60
C VAL A 16 14.23 -41.31 30.24
N VAL A 17 15.47 -41.37 29.74
CA VAL A 17 16.51 -40.38 30.04
C VAL A 17 16.22 -39.14 29.19
N LEU A 18 15.64 -38.12 29.82
CA LEU A 18 15.35 -36.82 29.21
C LEU A 18 16.63 -35.96 29.23
N ILE A 19 17.46 -36.09 28.19
CA ILE A 19 18.55 -35.16 27.93
C ILE A 19 17.94 -33.88 27.34
N LEU A 20 17.63 -32.91 28.20
CA LEU A 20 17.29 -31.54 27.80
C LEU A 20 18.56 -30.84 27.29
N ALA A 21 18.87 -31.07 26.01
CA ALA A 21 19.74 -30.18 25.26
C ALA A 21 18.96 -28.89 24.99
N ALA A 22 19.15 -27.89 25.85
CA ALA A 22 18.71 -26.52 25.63
C ALA A 22 19.56 -25.91 24.51
N SER A 23 19.26 -26.26 23.25
CA SER A 23 19.69 -25.51 22.08
C SER A 23 18.92 -24.18 22.06
N MET A 24 19.43 -23.21 22.82
CA MET A 24 19.05 -21.80 22.67
C MET A 24 19.52 -21.33 21.28
N LEU A 25 18.68 -21.55 20.26
CA LEU A 25 18.73 -20.75 19.04
C LEU A 25 18.27 -19.34 19.43
N ALA A 26 19.22 -18.52 19.87
CA ALA A 26 19.04 -17.08 19.96
C ALA A 26 18.99 -16.52 18.53
N GLY A 27 17.84 -16.70 17.88
CA GLY A 27 17.50 -15.96 16.68
C GLY A 27 17.25 -14.51 17.08
N THR A 28 18.27 -13.67 17.03
CA THR A 28 18.08 -12.22 16.98
C THR A 28 17.41 -11.91 15.65
N ALA A 29 16.09 -11.98 15.61
CA ALA A 29 15.31 -11.40 14.53
C ALA A 29 15.51 -9.88 14.61
N SER A 30 16.57 -9.41 13.96
CA SER A 30 16.73 -7.99 13.66
C SER A 30 15.58 -7.63 12.73
N ALA A 31 14.49 -7.15 13.32
CA ALA A 31 13.43 -6.45 12.62
C ALA A 31 14.00 -5.11 12.13
N GLY A 32 14.92 -5.18 11.15
CA GLY A 32 15.32 -4.04 10.36
C GLY A 32 14.05 -3.53 9.69
N LYS A 33 13.70 -2.27 9.94
CA LYS A 33 12.58 -1.61 9.28
C LYS A 33 12.82 -1.74 7.78
N LYS A 34 12.08 -2.63 7.12
CA LYS A 34 12.17 -2.83 5.68
C LYS A 34 11.73 -1.53 5.02
N ASP A 35 12.54 -0.97 4.14
CA ASP A 35 12.18 0.27 3.45
C ASP A 35 10.82 0.12 2.76
N PRO A 36 9.98 1.17 2.74
CA PRO A 36 8.70 1.13 2.06
C PRO A 36 8.91 0.81 0.57
N THR A 37 8.31 -0.27 0.09
CA THR A 37 8.28 -0.60 -1.33
C THR A 37 7.04 -0.02 -1.99
N TYR A 38 7.14 0.37 -3.26
CA TYR A 38 6.04 0.94 -4.05
C TYR A 38 5.74 0.01 -5.22
N PRO A 39 5.00 -1.08 -4.97
CA PRO A 39 4.85 -2.16 -5.95
C PRO A 39 3.92 -1.80 -7.11
N GLU A 40 3.04 -0.81 -6.94
CA GLU A 40 2.10 -0.41 -7.98
C GLU A 40 2.73 0.69 -8.84
N GLU A 41 2.54 0.58 -10.15
CA GLU A 41 2.84 1.64 -11.11
C GLU A 41 1.57 1.97 -11.89
N GLY A 42 1.29 3.25 -12.06
CA GLY A 42 0.16 3.69 -12.88
C GLY A 42 0.40 5.03 -13.54
N LYS A 43 -0.25 5.21 -14.69
CA LYS A 43 -0.21 6.44 -15.47
C LYS A 43 -1.37 7.34 -15.09
N ILE A 44 -1.11 8.63 -14.91
CA ILE A 44 -2.15 9.63 -14.68
C ILE A 44 -2.87 9.88 -16.00
N THR A 45 -4.16 9.57 -16.06
CA THR A 45 -4.99 9.74 -17.27
C THR A 45 -5.89 10.96 -17.21
N ALA A 46 -6.28 11.38 -16.00
CA ALA A 46 -7.11 12.56 -15.81
C ALA A 46 -6.82 13.25 -14.47
N THR A 47 -7.20 14.53 -14.40
CA THR A 47 -7.28 15.26 -13.14
C THR A 47 -8.63 15.96 -13.04
N THR A 48 -9.28 15.85 -11.90
CA THR A 48 -10.58 16.50 -11.62
C THR A 48 -10.49 17.28 -10.32
N VAL A 49 -11.47 18.16 -10.09
CA VAL A 49 -11.54 18.98 -8.88
C VAL A 49 -12.73 18.52 -8.06
N ASN A 50 -12.48 18.19 -6.80
CA ASN A 50 -13.50 17.85 -5.82
C ASN A 50 -13.85 19.07 -4.96
N GLN A 51 -15.13 19.23 -4.64
CA GLN A 51 -15.65 20.29 -3.76
C GLN A 51 -16.11 19.67 -2.45
N VAL A 52 -15.35 19.92 -1.39
CA VAL A 52 -15.62 19.37 -0.05
C VAL A 52 -16.19 20.49 0.82
N PRO A 53 -17.47 20.40 1.23
CA PRO A 53 -18.01 21.33 2.21
C PRO A 53 -17.33 21.11 3.55
N VAL A 54 -16.88 22.19 4.17
CA VAL A 54 -16.26 22.17 5.50
C VAL A 54 -16.87 23.22 6.40
N THR A 55 -16.96 22.88 7.68
CA THR A 55 -17.36 23.82 8.72
C THR A 55 -16.13 24.16 9.54
N THR A 56 -15.76 25.43 9.55
CA THR A 56 -14.71 25.98 10.41
C THR A 56 -15.34 26.83 11.50
N TYR A 57 -14.72 26.92 12.66
CA TYR A 57 -15.21 27.74 13.76
C TYR A 57 -14.34 28.99 13.83
N ALA A 58 -14.97 30.15 13.66
CA ALA A 58 -14.31 31.44 13.82
C ALA A 58 -14.76 32.08 15.13
N GLN A 59 -13.82 32.67 15.86
CA GLN A 59 -14.15 33.52 16.98
C GLN A 59 -14.25 34.97 16.50
N ALA A 60 -15.40 35.58 16.71
CA ALA A 60 -15.61 37.00 16.54
C ALA A 60 -16.26 37.54 17.81
N ASN A 61 -15.64 38.55 18.42
CA ASN A 61 -16.13 39.21 19.63
C ASN A 61 -16.48 38.23 20.78
N GLY A 62 -15.59 37.26 21.06
CA GLY A 62 -15.78 36.26 22.13
C GLY A 62 -16.85 35.20 21.86
N THR A 63 -17.54 35.26 20.72
CA THR A 63 -18.55 34.28 20.30
C THR A 63 -17.96 33.36 19.23
N THR A 64 -18.15 32.05 19.40
CA THR A 64 -17.74 31.05 18.41
C THR A 64 -18.86 30.85 17.40
N MET A 65 -18.62 31.17 16.13
CA MET A 65 -19.59 30.97 15.05
C MET A 65 -19.11 29.88 14.09
N ALA A 66 -20.04 29.03 13.65
CA ALA A 66 -19.80 28.05 12.60
C ALA A 66 -19.83 28.75 11.24
N VAL A 67 -18.71 28.73 10.53
CA VAL A 67 -18.54 29.26 9.18
C VAL A 67 -18.49 28.07 8.21
N LYS A 68 -19.48 27.98 7.33
CA LYS A 68 -19.47 27.01 6.23
C LYS A 68 -18.64 27.57 5.08
N SER A 69 -17.72 26.77 4.57
CA SER A 69 -16.91 27.09 3.40
C SER A 69 -16.78 25.86 2.49
N ILE A 70 -16.43 26.09 1.22
CA ILE A 70 -16.14 25.03 0.26
C ILE A 70 -14.63 24.94 0.08
N LYS A 71 -14.06 23.75 0.25
CA LYS A 71 -12.67 23.46 -0.06
C LYS A 71 -12.59 22.76 -1.41
N TYR A 72 -11.59 23.13 -2.18
CA TYR A 72 -11.30 22.51 -3.48
C TYR A 72 -10.07 21.61 -3.34
N THR A 73 -10.21 20.32 -3.62
CA THR A 73 -9.09 19.36 -3.66
C THR A 73 -8.97 18.78 -5.07
N ARG A 74 -7.78 18.29 -5.43
CA ARG A 74 -7.54 17.68 -6.74
C ARG A 74 -7.60 16.15 -6.62
N ILE A 75 -8.34 15.52 -7.53
CA ILE A 75 -8.37 14.07 -7.71
C ILE A 75 -7.56 13.71 -8.95
N TYR A 76 -6.72 12.68 -8.83
CA TYR A 76 -5.94 12.12 -9.91
C TYR A 76 -6.49 10.75 -10.27
N THR A 77 -6.86 10.55 -11.53
CA THR A 77 -7.24 9.24 -12.04
C THR A 77 -5.97 8.54 -12.52
N VAL A 78 -5.64 7.44 -11.85
CA VAL A 78 -4.43 6.65 -12.06
C VAL A 78 -4.82 5.32 -12.67
N GLN A 79 -4.35 5.07 -13.88
CA GLN A 79 -4.60 3.85 -14.60
C GLN A 79 -3.38 2.94 -14.51
N THR A 80 -3.56 1.80 -13.85
CA THR A 80 -2.60 0.70 -13.80
C THR A 80 -2.94 -0.34 -14.87
N GLU A 81 -2.19 -1.44 -14.92
CA GLU A 81 -2.48 -2.55 -15.82
C GLU A 81 -3.87 -3.14 -15.58
N THR A 82 -4.26 -3.32 -14.32
CA THR A 82 -5.46 -4.06 -13.93
C THR A 82 -6.57 -3.19 -13.36
N LYS A 83 -6.27 -1.97 -12.91
CA LYS A 83 -7.19 -1.12 -12.14
C LYS A 83 -7.08 0.35 -12.52
N THR A 84 -8.17 1.07 -12.29
CA THR A 84 -8.23 2.53 -12.31
C THR A 84 -8.52 3.00 -10.89
N TYR A 85 -7.72 3.94 -10.38
CA TYR A 85 -7.88 4.52 -9.05
C TYR A 85 -8.14 6.01 -9.14
N ASP A 86 -9.10 6.52 -8.38
CA ASP A 86 -9.25 7.95 -8.15
C ASP A 86 -8.61 8.33 -6.82
N LEU A 87 -7.52 9.08 -6.88
CA LEU A 87 -6.71 9.47 -5.72
C LEU A 87 -6.91 10.95 -5.38
N ASP A 88 -7.54 11.25 -4.23
CA ASP A 88 -7.71 12.61 -3.73
C ASP A 88 -6.46 13.08 -2.98
N CYS A 89 -5.91 14.20 -3.45
CA CYS A 89 -4.75 14.84 -2.86
C CYS A 89 -4.97 15.30 -1.42
N GLY A 90 -6.21 15.65 -1.06
CA GLY A 90 -6.58 16.17 0.26
C GLY A 90 -5.92 17.52 0.63
N LYS A 91 -4.96 18.02 -0.16
CA LYS A 91 -4.31 19.31 0.03
C LYS A 91 -5.29 20.42 -0.33
N THR A 92 -5.52 21.29 0.64
CA THR A 92 -6.37 22.47 0.47
C THR A 92 -5.57 23.65 -0.05
N PRO A 93 -6.20 24.57 -0.81
CA PRO A 93 -5.56 25.84 -1.16
C PRO A 93 -5.06 26.60 0.08
N HIS A 94 -4.05 27.43 -0.13
CA HIS A 94 -3.68 28.48 0.84
C HIS A 94 -4.86 29.45 1.06
N ILE A 95 -4.87 30.13 2.22
CA ILE A 95 -6.03 30.84 2.81
C ILE A 95 -6.71 31.91 1.91
N PHE A 96 -6.15 32.27 0.75
CA PHE A 96 -6.77 33.19 -0.22
C PHE A 96 -6.70 32.70 -1.67
N SER A 97 -6.33 31.44 -1.89
CA SER A 97 -6.22 30.86 -3.24
C SER A 97 -7.49 30.10 -3.61
N ARG A 98 -7.94 30.27 -4.86
CA ARG A 98 -8.99 29.43 -5.46
C ARG A 98 -8.42 28.21 -6.20
N THR A 99 -7.10 28.13 -6.34
CA THR A 99 -6.44 27.04 -7.05
C THR A 99 -6.35 25.82 -6.14
N PRO A 100 -6.89 24.64 -6.54
CA PRO A 100 -6.82 23.42 -5.75
C PRO A 100 -5.37 23.07 -5.36
N GLY A 101 -5.18 22.50 -4.17
CA GLY A 101 -3.86 22.05 -3.74
C GLY A 101 -3.34 20.91 -4.61
N GLU A 102 -2.06 20.98 -5.00
CA GLU A 102 -1.43 19.99 -5.88
C GLU A 102 -0.50 19.04 -5.13
N CYS A 103 -0.49 17.79 -5.59
CA CYS A 103 0.36 16.71 -5.09
C CYS A 103 1.62 16.53 -5.95
N GLY A 104 2.66 15.91 -5.38
CA GLY A 104 3.93 15.59 -6.07
C GLY A 104 5.19 16.26 -5.49
N GLY A 105 5.06 17.03 -4.41
CA GLY A 105 6.19 17.77 -3.83
C GLY A 105 6.64 18.91 -4.75
N THR A 106 7.93 18.93 -5.08
CA THR A 106 8.54 19.91 -5.99
C THR A 106 8.02 19.75 -7.42
N LYS A 107 7.95 18.51 -7.94
CA LYS A 107 7.39 18.22 -9.27
C LYS A 107 5.89 17.96 -9.13
N LYS A 108 5.07 18.81 -9.73
CA LYS A 108 3.60 18.61 -9.73
C LYS A 108 3.23 17.43 -10.61
N ILE A 109 2.30 16.60 -10.14
CA ILE A 109 1.76 15.48 -10.89
C ILE A 109 0.86 16.01 -12.01
N GLN A 110 1.14 15.61 -13.25
CA GLN A 110 0.39 16.00 -14.44
C GLN A 110 -0.19 14.80 -15.18
N VAL A 111 -1.18 15.04 -16.04
CA VAL A 111 -1.69 14.01 -16.95
C VAL A 111 -0.56 13.55 -17.87
N GLY A 112 -0.39 12.23 -17.97
CA GLY A 112 0.69 11.61 -18.73
C GLY A 112 1.87 11.14 -17.88
N ASP A 113 2.03 11.62 -16.64
CA ASP A 113 3.06 11.13 -15.73
C ASP A 113 2.78 9.67 -15.31
N SER A 114 3.85 8.88 -15.12
CA SER A 114 3.79 7.60 -14.42
C SER A 114 4.20 7.81 -12.97
N ILE A 115 3.43 7.26 -12.03
CA ILE A 115 3.72 7.31 -10.60
C ILE A 115 3.81 5.89 -10.02
N HIS A 116 4.76 5.72 -9.10
CA HIS A 116 4.81 4.53 -8.25
C HIS A 116 4.10 4.82 -6.94
N PHE A 117 3.31 3.87 -6.46
CA PHE A 117 2.60 4.01 -5.21
C PHE A 117 2.45 2.69 -4.45
N ARG A 118 2.13 2.82 -3.17
CA ARG A 118 1.74 1.70 -2.31
C ARG A 118 0.37 1.97 -1.73
N LEU A 119 -0.51 0.98 -1.80
CA LEU A 119 -1.82 1.05 -1.17
C LEU A 119 -1.76 0.51 0.26
N GLN A 120 -2.30 1.26 1.21
CA GLN A 120 -2.46 0.80 2.60
C GLN A 120 -3.67 1.48 3.24
N LYS A 121 -4.63 0.65 3.70
CA LYS A 121 -5.81 1.09 4.48
C LYS A 121 -6.62 2.24 3.83
N GLY A 122 -6.85 2.18 2.52
CA GLY A 122 -7.60 3.21 1.78
C GLY A 122 -6.80 4.46 1.42
N TRP A 123 -5.47 4.41 1.56
CA TRP A 123 -4.55 5.47 1.16
C TRP A 123 -3.54 4.95 0.15
N ALA A 124 -3.22 5.78 -0.84
CA ALA A 124 -2.08 5.61 -1.73
C ALA A 124 -0.92 6.47 -1.23
N TYR A 125 0.24 5.84 -1.02
CA TYR A 125 1.47 6.49 -0.60
C TYR A 125 2.37 6.62 -1.82
N ILE A 126 2.71 7.84 -2.20
CA ILE A 126 3.65 8.13 -3.29
C ILE A 126 4.97 8.66 -2.71
N PRO A 127 6.11 8.26 -3.26
CA PRO A 127 7.37 8.93 -2.96
C PRO A 127 7.38 10.28 -3.68
N ILE A 128 7.72 11.34 -2.96
CA ILE A 128 7.92 12.69 -3.51
C ILE A 128 9.28 13.21 -3.09
N THR A 129 9.84 14.08 -3.93
CA THR A 129 11.03 14.85 -3.58
C THR A 129 10.60 16.26 -3.21
N GLU A 130 10.99 16.71 -2.02
CA GLU A 130 10.85 18.09 -1.58
C GLU A 130 12.23 18.70 -1.42
N ILE A 131 12.39 19.96 -1.85
CA ILE A 131 13.63 20.71 -1.64
C ILE A 131 13.46 21.54 -0.36
N ASN A 132 14.12 21.12 0.72
CA ASN A 132 14.17 21.85 1.98
C ASN A 132 15.58 22.42 2.16
N GLU A 133 15.71 23.74 2.27
CA GLU A 133 16.99 24.42 2.50
C GLU A 133 18.09 24.05 1.48
N GLY A 134 17.70 23.79 0.23
CA GLY A 134 18.63 23.40 -0.84
C GLY A 134 19.06 21.93 -0.83
N LYS A 135 18.49 21.09 0.05
CA LYS A 135 18.68 19.64 0.04
C LYS A 135 17.43 18.93 -0.47
N GLU A 136 17.64 17.93 -1.33
CA GLU A 136 16.58 17.03 -1.77
C GLU A 136 16.30 16.00 -0.68
N GLU A 137 15.09 16.04 -0.14
CA GLU A 137 14.59 15.04 0.80
C GLU A 137 13.48 14.24 0.15
N SER A 138 13.61 12.90 0.18
CA SER A 138 12.52 12.01 -0.20
C SER A 138 11.53 11.89 0.95
N ARG A 139 10.27 12.20 0.68
CA ARG A 139 9.14 12.08 1.63
C ARG A 139 8.03 11.25 1.03
N GLU A 140 7.18 10.68 1.88
CA GLU A 140 5.94 10.04 1.44
C GLU A 140 4.81 11.06 1.46
N GLN A 141 4.09 11.17 0.34
CA GLN A 141 2.83 11.89 0.30
C GLN A 141 1.67 10.90 0.26
N LYS A 142 0.70 11.10 1.16
CA LYS A 142 -0.53 10.32 1.23
C LYS A 142 -1.63 10.93 0.36
N LEU A 143 -2.30 10.10 -0.42
CA LEU A 143 -3.50 10.43 -1.18
C LEU A 143 -4.61 9.47 -0.76
N ARG A 144 -5.84 9.97 -0.64
CA ARG A 144 -6.98 9.13 -0.25
C ARG A 144 -7.51 8.42 -1.49
N VAL A 145 -7.73 7.12 -1.40
CA VAL A 145 -8.44 6.38 -2.47
C VAL A 145 -9.93 6.72 -2.35
N VAL A 146 -10.48 7.34 -3.39
CA VAL A 146 -11.90 7.71 -3.48
C VAL A 146 -12.69 6.63 -4.20
N ASN A 147 -12.14 6.12 -5.29
CA ASN A 147 -12.73 5.07 -6.11
C ASN A 147 -11.64 4.08 -6.55
N GLU A 148 -12.03 2.82 -6.71
CA GLU A 148 -11.19 1.75 -7.25
C GLU A 148 -12.06 0.92 -8.20
N GLU A 149 -11.70 0.94 -9.48
CA GLU A 149 -12.39 0.19 -10.52
C GLU A 149 -11.44 -0.85 -11.11
N LEU A 150 -11.89 -2.11 -11.14
CA LEU A 150 -11.21 -3.17 -11.87
C LEU A 150 -11.44 -2.92 -13.37
N LYS A 151 -10.39 -2.98 -14.17
CA LYS A 151 -10.56 -3.13 -15.62
C LYS A 151 -11.15 -4.51 -15.85
N GLU A 152 -12.45 -4.56 -16.17
CA GLU A 152 -13.06 -5.79 -16.69
C GLU A 152 -12.30 -6.19 -17.96
N GLY A 153 -11.72 -7.39 -17.93
CA GLY A 153 -10.54 -7.74 -18.70
C GLY A 153 -10.72 -7.66 -20.22
N GLU A 154 -9.68 -7.14 -20.88
CA GLU A 154 -9.24 -7.73 -22.13
C GLU A 154 -8.73 -9.13 -21.78
N ALA A 155 -9.57 -10.13 -22.01
CA ALA A 155 -9.19 -11.52 -21.83
C ALA A 155 -7.87 -11.76 -22.58
N ALA A 156 -6.84 -12.14 -21.83
CA ALA A 156 -5.61 -12.66 -22.38
C ALA A 156 -6.00 -13.76 -23.37
N THR A 157 -5.95 -13.45 -24.67
CA THR A 157 -6.09 -14.45 -25.70
C THR A 157 -4.87 -15.35 -25.52
N PRO A 158 -5.00 -16.64 -25.20
CA PRO A 158 -3.85 -17.51 -25.13
C PRO A 158 -3.23 -17.52 -26.53
N ALA A 159 -2.01 -16.97 -26.63
CA ALA A 159 -1.18 -17.09 -27.80
C ALA A 159 -1.04 -18.59 -28.10
N LYS A 160 -1.75 -19.08 -29.12
CA LYS A 160 -1.51 -20.41 -29.67
C LYS A 160 -0.07 -20.45 -30.16
N THR A 161 0.76 -21.15 -29.40
CA THR A 161 2.01 -21.74 -29.88
C THR A 161 1.69 -22.77 -30.96
N ASP A 162 2.60 -22.89 -31.92
CA ASP A 162 2.78 -23.96 -32.92
C ASP A 162 1.92 -23.96 -34.19
N ALA A 163 2.55 -23.61 -35.33
CA ALA A 163 2.80 -24.57 -36.41
C ALA A 163 3.73 -24.00 -37.50
N LYS A 164 4.93 -24.58 -37.58
CA LYS A 164 5.88 -24.60 -38.70
C LYS A 164 5.17 -24.75 -40.07
N PRO A 165 5.49 -23.94 -41.10
CA PRO A 165 4.98 -24.19 -42.45
C PRO A 165 5.66 -25.42 -43.08
N PRO A 166 4.92 -26.31 -43.77
CA PRO A 166 5.52 -27.38 -44.55
C PRO A 166 6.17 -26.81 -45.81
N VAL A 167 7.39 -27.27 -46.06
CA VAL A 167 8.14 -27.09 -47.32
C VAL A 167 7.38 -27.82 -48.44
N THR A 168 6.95 -27.08 -49.45
CA THR A 168 6.47 -27.67 -50.71
C THR A 168 7.63 -27.69 -51.71
N LYS A 169 8.06 -28.89 -52.12
CA LYS A 169 8.93 -29.11 -53.28
C LYS A 169 8.09 -29.05 -54.56
N GLN A 170 8.58 -28.32 -55.56
CA GLN A 170 8.36 -28.61 -56.98
C GLN A 170 9.71 -28.61 -57.67
#